data_AF-A0A7C7D1S1-F1
#
_entry.id   AF-A0A7C7D1S1-F1
#
_cell.length_a   1.000
_cell.length_b   1.000
_cell.length_c   1.000
_cell.angle_alpha   90.00
_cell.angle_beta   90.00
_cell.angle_gamma   90.00
#
_symmetry.space_group_name_H-M   'P 1'
#
loop_
_entity.id
_entity.type
_entity.pdbx_description
1 polymer ?
#
loop_
_entity_poly.entity_id
_entity_poly.type
_entity_poly.pdbx_seq_one_letter_code
_entity_poly.pdbx_strand_id
1 'polypeptide(L)'
;LDDDKFEKWGGIAPTELTWNQDRTRAYGRGAADDLSGVISIGMAIDALLRAIESDPENLSKNKLQALPCNIKILYETEEECGSHSLAEQISQNQSFFNDVDCVVITDVINPATGYPGLTTSLRGITQLEVSVDASATAKLDAQTALYKLLATLIREDHSLAIDAIAKADIPVTKEEQTSFSYVPTTVNFLRKSAGLLPETHLTVPAEVTSILEAQLRKSTINVRPGHRVAGSIIFGRAGARICFNSCSDSDALQLKLLEFFKKTNPFNLKITLRRIKTDSEDISFDLILTSSTKDPHSGMNGGPVPVAELQLARMIDHLVKSDGTLAPEIQKICNTTSEKSVIKTHSLFVEEDESAKLFENRGAKAMVEIRIAPGNQEKQAEIELKTYLQEKLHKDYEMKIKFDRGAAPWITPITHPVFPIALEALKMGFDRKACIFGCGGSIPFVAKLTDAIPGTQPLCLGPYDPDSRMHEPGESLSMADLLGCTKSILHLIARIDKAF
;
A
#
# COMPACT_ATOMS: atom_id res chain seq x y z
N LEU A 1 -20.01 -7.35 8.13
CA LEU A 1 -21.45 -7.31 7.87
C LEU A 1 -22.08 -6.86 9.16
N ASP A 2 -22.71 -5.69 9.13
CA ASP A 2 -23.20 -4.94 10.30
C ASP A 2 -24.07 -5.78 11.22
N ASP A 3 -23.89 -5.60 12.52
CA ASP A 3 -24.73 -6.16 13.58
C ASP A 3 -25.77 -5.13 14.10
N ASP A 4 -25.94 -4.02 13.38
CA ASP A 4 -26.70 -2.80 13.75
C ASP A 4 -26.30 -2.17 15.09
N LYS A 5 -25.23 -2.67 15.72
CA LYS A 5 -24.68 -2.14 16.96
C LYS A 5 -23.48 -1.25 16.70
N PHE A 6 -22.84 -1.35 15.53
CA PHE A 6 -21.72 -0.53 15.12
C PHE A 6 -20.61 -0.47 16.18
N GLU A 7 -20.29 -1.60 16.82
CA GLU A 7 -19.34 -1.64 17.94
C GLU A 7 -17.95 -1.08 17.55
N LYS A 8 -17.52 -1.32 16.30
CA LYS A 8 -16.27 -0.77 15.75
C LYS A 8 -16.28 0.76 15.57
N TRP A 9 -17.47 1.37 15.57
CA TRP A 9 -17.70 2.82 15.52
C TRP A 9 -18.20 3.36 16.87
N GLY A 10 -18.00 2.60 17.96
CA GLY A 10 -18.36 3.04 19.31
C GLY A 10 -19.87 3.11 19.55
N GLY A 11 -20.68 2.37 18.79
CA GLY A 11 -22.14 2.37 18.96
C GLY A 11 -22.89 3.40 18.10
N ILE A 12 -22.18 4.18 17.29
CA ILE A 12 -22.75 5.24 16.46
C ILE A 12 -22.76 4.78 15.01
N ALA A 13 -23.88 5.03 14.32
CA ALA A 13 -23.99 4.71 12.91
C ALA A 13 -22.92 5.48 12.11
N PRO A 14 -22.18 4.84 11.18
CA PRO A 14 -21.14 5.51 10.40
C PRO A 14 -21.65 6.71 9.59
N THR A 15 -22.95 6.75 9.27
CA THR A 15 -23.60 7.84 8.54
C THR A 15 -23.96 9.04 9.42
N GLU A 16 -23.85 8.92 10.74
CA GLU A 16 -24.07 10.01 11.68
C GLU A 16 -22.76 10.75 11.97
N LEU A 17 -22.69 12.02 11.56
CA LEU A 17 -21.50 12.84 11.76
C LEU A 17 -21.36 13.25 13.24
N THR A 18 -20.25 12.90 13.85
CA THR A 18 -19.92 13.26 15.23
C THR A 18 -18.60 14.03 15.32
N TRP A 19 -18.29 14.56 16.51
CA TRP A 19 -17.16 15.47 16.70
C TRP A 19 -16.40 15.12 17.98
N ASN A 20 -15.08 15.36 17.98
CA ASN A 20 -14.35 15.41 19.23
C ASN A 20 -14.78 16.64 20.06
N GLN A 21 -14.41 16.65 21.35
CA GLN A 21 -14.88 17.63 22.32
C GLN A 21 -14.60 19.09 21.92
N ASP A 22 -13.44 19.37 21.32
CA ASP A 22 -13.03 20.71 20.89
C ASP A 22 -13.43 21.04 19.43
N ARG A 23 -14.14 20.12 18.76
CA ARG A 23 -14.58 20.23 17.37
C ARG A 23 -13.46 20.45 16.36
N THR A 24 -12.24 20.04 16.68
CA THR A 24 -11.11 20.08 15.74
C THR A 24 -11.15 18.91 14.74
N ARG A 25 -11.94 17.87 15.01
CA ARG A 25 -12.07 16.69 14.16
C ARG A 25 -13.51 16.16 14.11
N ALA A 26 -13.98 15.91 12.90
CA ALA A 26 -15.27 15.27 12.64
C ALA A 26 -15.07 13.77 12.36
N TYR A 27 -16.03 12.92 12.73
CA TYR A 27 -16.01 11.48 12.53
C TYR A 27 -17.28 11.02 11.81
N GLY A 28 -17.10 10.15 10.82
CA GLY A 28 -18.18 9.61 10.00
C GLY A 28 -17.64 9.01 8.72
N ARG A 29 -18.37 8.05 8.13
CA ARG A 29 -18.06 7.49 6.82
C ARG A 29 -18.21 8.58 5.77
N GLY A 30 -17.17 8.74 4.95
CA GLY A 30 -17.06 9.78 3.95
C GLY A 30 -16.76 11.15 4.51
N ALA A 31 -16.54 11.29 5.83
CA ALA A 31 -16.13 12.55 6.41
C ALA A 31 -14.80 13.01 5.83
N ALA A 32 -13.86 12.10 5.55
CA ALA A 32 -12.69 12.38 4.75
C ALA A 32 -13.00 12.09 3.27
N ASP A 33 -13.23 10.82 2.92
CA ASP A 33 -13.18 10.31 1.54
C ASP A 33 -14.57 10.16 0.87
N ASP A 34 -14.97 11.03 -0.07
CA ASP A 34 -14.38 12.32 -0.46
C ASP A 34 -15.38 13.48 -0.26
N LEU A 35 -16.29 13.37 0.72
CA LEU A 35 -17.21 14.49 0.96
C LEU A 35 -16.43 15.75 1.39
N SER A 36 -15.29 15.60 2.06
CA SER A 36 -14.49 16.75 2.47
C SER A 36 -13.89 17.50 1.29
N GLY A 37 -13.41 16.83 0.24
CA GLY A 37 -12.92 17.48 -0.96
C GLY A 37 -14.03 18.22 -1.71
N VAL A 38 -15.19 17.58 -1.87
CA VAL A 38 -16.40 18.20 -2.43
C VAL A 38 -16.79 19.46 -1.64
N ILE A 39 -16.81 19.38 -0.31
CA ILE A 39 -17.11 20.52 0.56
C ILE A 39 -16.03 21.61 0.45
N SER A 40 -14.75 21.26 0.38
CA SER A 40 -13.67 22.23 0.20
C SER A 40 -13.80 23.04 -1.09
N ILE A 41 -14.12 22.37 -2.21
CA ILE A 41 -14.38 23.03 -3.50
C ILE A 41 -15.59 23.97 -3.36
N GLY A 42 -16.71 23.46 -2.82
CA GLY A 42 -17.94 24.24 -2.65
C GLY A 42 -17.74 25.48 -1.79
N MET A 43 -17.04 25.35 -0.65
CA MET A 43 -16.72 26.47 0.24
C MET A 43 -15.81 27.51 -0.43
N ALA A 44 -14.83 27.08 -1.23
CA ALA A 44 -13.93 27.99 -1.92
C ALA A 44 -14.68 28.81 -2.99
N ILE A 45 -15.56 28.16 -3.75
CA ILE A 45 -16.40 28.81 -4.76
C ILE A 45 -17.41 29.76 -4.10
N ASP A 46 -18.11 29.34 -3.05
CA ASP A 46 -19.05 30.20 -2.32
C ASP A 46 -18.35 31.44 -1.75
N ALA A 47 -17.17 31.28 -1.14
CA ALA A 47 -16.37 32.39 -0.63
C ALA A 47 -15.94 33.35 -1.76
N LEU A 48 -15.51 32.82 -2.91
CA LEU A 48 -15.14 33.62 -4.08
C LEU A 48 -16.33 34.41 -4.61
N LEU A 49 -17.49 33.76 -4.77
CA LEU A 49 -18.72 34.40 -5.25
C LEU A 49 -19.16 35.51 -4.29
N ARG A 50 -19.17 35.28 -2.97
CA ARG A 50 -19.48 36.32 -1.97
C ARG A 50 -18.50 37.49 -1.96
N ALA A 51 -17.26 37.29 -2.41
CA ALA A 51 -16.27 38.36 -2.49
C ALA A 51 -16.53 39.29 -3.69
N ILE A 52 -17.07 38.76 -4.79
CA ILE A 52 -17.37 39.54 -6.01
C ILE A 52 -18.85 39.96 -6.11
N GLU A 53 -19.75 39.26 -5.41
CA GLU A 53 -21.19 39.51 -5.37
C GLU A 53 -21.69 39.79 -3.96
N SER A 54 -22.62 40.75 -3.89
CA SER A 54 -23.31 41.08 -2.64
C SER A 54 -24.52 40.16 -2.37
N ASP A 55 -25.03 39.49 -3.40
CA ASP A 55 -26.18 38.58 -3.33
C ASP A 55 -25.88 37.28 -4.11
N PRO A 56 -25.51 36.19 -3.43
CA PRO A 56 -25.20 34.92 -4.09
C PRO A 56 -26.42 34.21 -4.71
N GLU A 57 -27.65 34.62 -4.36
CA GLU A 57 -28.87 34.10 -5.00
C GLU A 57 -29.19 34.82 -6.31
N ASN A 58 -28.49 35.92 -6.62
CA ASN A 58 -28.76 36.78 -7.77
C ASN A 58 -27.48 37.19 -8.49
N LEU A 59 -26.81 36.20 -9.09
CA LEU A 59 -25.52 36.34 -9.78
C LEU A 59 -25.65 37.19 -11.06
N SER A 60 -25.00 38.35 -11.09
CA SER A 60 -24.97 39.21 -12.28
C SER A 60 -23.95 38.71 -13.28
N LYS A 61 -24.38 38.45 -14.53
CA LYS A 61 -23.48 38.03 -15.63
C LYS A 61 -22.26 38.95 -15.80
N ASN A 62 -22.40 40.24 -15.56
CA ASN A 62 -21.31 41.21 -15.73
C ASN A 62 -20.25 41.11 -14.62
N LYS A 63 -20.64 40.71 -13.40
CA LYS A 63 -19.71 40.55 -12.29
C LYS A 63 -19.06 39.17 -12.28
N LEU A 64 -19.74 38.15 -12.80
CA LEU A 64 -19.11 36.84 -13.06
C LEU A 64 -17.93 36.93 -14.02
N GLN A 65 -17.89 37.91 -14.93
CA GLN A 65 -16.72 38.20 -15.76
C GLN A 65 -15.50 38.69 -14.96
N ALA A 66 -15.67 39.07 -13.69
CA ALA A 66 -14.56 39.41 -12.80
C ALA A 66 -13.91 38.18 -12.16
N LEU A 67 -14.45 36.97 -12.39
CA LEU A 67 -13.77 35.74 -11.99
C LEU A 67 -12.45 35.61 -12.76
N PRO A 68 -11.37 35.16 -12.10
CA PRO A 68 -10.05 35.04 -12.71
C PRO A 68 -9.98 33.94 -13.78
N CYS A 69 -10.92 32.99 -13.77
CA CYS A 69 -11.01 31.91 -14.74
C CYS A 69 -12.44 31.35 -14.85
N ASN A 70 -12.65 30.53 -15.89
CA ASN A 70 -13.81 29.66 -15.97
C ASN A 70 -13.64 28.47 -15.01
N ILE A 71 -14.69 28.12 -14.26
CA ILE A 71 -14.68 26.99 -13.33
C ILE A 71 -15.66 25.93 -13.82
N LYS A 72 -15.17 24.70 -13.98
CA LYS A 72 -15.97 23.52 -14.32
C LYS A 72 -15.89 22.54 -13.15
N ILE A 73 -17.05 22.02 -12.74
CA ILE A 73 -17.15 21.08 -11.62
C ILE A 73 -17.59 19.73 -12.17
N LEU A 74 -16.84 18.69 -11.82
CA LEU A 74 -17.15 17.31 -12.12
C LEU A 74 -17.31 16.56 -10.79
N TYR A 75 -18.48 15.97 -10.57
CA TYR A 75 -18.69 15.00 -9.49
C TYR A 75 -18.84 13.62 -10.13
N GLU A 76 -18.00 12.69 -9.71
CA GLU A 76 -18.13 11.28 -10.07
C GLU A 76 -18.55 10.49 -8.83
N THR A 77 -19.21 9.36 -9.00
CA THR A 77 -19.79 8.58 -7.89
C THR A 77 -19.40 7.11 -7.96
N GLU A 78 -18.37 6.78 -8.76
CA GLU A 78 -17.88 5.42 -9.00
C GLU A 78 -16.44 5.21 -8.51
N GLU A 79 -15.76 6.21 -7.96
CA GLU A 79 -14.35 6.12 -7.48
C GLU A 79 -14.11 4.85 -6.66
N GLU A 80 -14.93 4.65 -5.62
CA GLU A 80 -14.82 3.53 -4.66
C GLU A 80 -15.10 2.15 -5.28
N CYS A 81 -15.64 2.12 -6.49
CA CYS A 81 -15.81 0.91 -7.28
C CYS A 81 -14.97 0.92 -8.56
N GLY A 82 -14.07 1.88 -8.73
CA GLY A 82 -13.04 1.91 -9.77
C GLY A 82 -13.33 2.82 -10.95
N SER A 83 -14.27 3.77 -10.90
CA SER A 83 -14.52 4.79 -11.94
C SER A 83 -14.70 4.18 -13.35
N HIS A 84 -15.66 3.29 -13.53
CA HIS A 84 -15.78 2.49 -14.75
C HIS A 84 -16.29 3.31 -15.94
N SER A 85 -17.25 4.22 -15.72
CA SER A 85 -17.90 5.00 -16.77
C SER A 85 -17.20 6.32 -17.11
N LEU A 86 -16.24 6.77 -16.29
CA LEU A 86 -15.63 8.09 -16.38
C LEU A 86 -15.04 8.41 -17.76
N ALA A 87 -14.18 7.54 -18.28
CA ALA A 87 -13.49 7.77 -19.56
C ALA A 87 -14.50 7.86 -20.73
N GLU A 88 -15.53 7.02 -20.70
CA GLU A 88 -16.60 7.05 -21.70
C GLU A 88 -17.41 8.35 -21.60
N GLN A 89 -17.77 8.78 -20.39
CA GLN A 89 -18.52 10.02 -20.17
C GLN A 89 -17.73 11.26 -20.62
N ILE A 90 -16.43 11.33 -20.33
CA ILE A 90 -15.57 12.43 -20.79
C ILE A 90 -15.52 12.45 -22.33
N SER A 91 -15.34 11.28 -22.96
CA SER A 91 -15.33 11.14 -24.40
C SER A 91 -16.66 11.57 -25.05
N GLN A 92 -17.80 11.23 -24.46
CA GLN A 92 -19.12 11.64 -24.94
C GLN A 92 -19.39 13.14 -24.77
N ASN A 93 -18.67 13.81 -23.87
CA ASN A 93 -18.85 15.22 -23.53
C ASN A 93 -17.61 16.07 -23.83
N GLN A 94 -16.82 15.73 -24.87
CA GLN A 94 -15.57 16.43 -25.19
C GLN A 94 -15.69 17.95 -25.31
N SER A 95 -16.81 18.48 -25.80
CA SER A 95 -17.03 19.92 -25.88
C SER A 95 -17.07 20.62 -24.52
N PHE A 96 -17.36 19.89 -23.44
CA PHE A 96 -17.29 20.41 -22.08
C PHE A 96 -15.85 20.43 -21.54
N PHE A 97 -14.96 19.56 -22.05
CA PHE A 97 -13.61 19.36 -21.50
C PHE A 97 -12.47 19.91 -22.37
N ASN A 98 -12.74 20.31 -23.62
CA ASN A 98 -11.73 20.64 -24.62
C ASN A 98 -10.90 21.92 -24.38
N ASP A 99 -11.37 22.79 -23.49
CA ASP A 99 -10.80 24.09 -23.10
C ASP A 99 -10.35 24.09 -21.62
N VAL A 100 -10.14 22.91 -21.03
CA VAL A 100 -9.63 22.78 -19.66
C VAL A 100 -8.11 22.90 -19.69
N ASP A 101 -7.57 23.86 -18.94
CA ASP A 101 -6.12 24.07 -18.83
C ASP A 101 -5.49 23.29 -17.66
N CYS A 102 -6.20 23.21 -16.53
CA CYS A 102 -5.77 22.47 -15.34
C CYS A 102 -6.97 21.85 -14.62
N VAL A 103 -6.69 20.80 -13.84
CA VAL A 103 -7.69 20.08 -13.05
C VAL A 103 -7.23 20.03 -11.60
N VAL A 104 -8.09 20.44 -10.67
CA VAL A 104 -7.84 20.29 -9.22
C VAL A 104 -8.55 19.03 -8.74
N ILE A 105 -7.81 18.15 -8.07
CA ILE A 105 -8.33 16.89 -7.52
C ILE A 105 -8.13 16.91 -6.01
N THR A 106 -9.23 16.80 -5.27
CA THR A 106 -9.25 16.91 -3.80
C THR A 106 -9.11 15.62 -3.02
N ASP A 107 -9.02 14.52 -3.73
CA ASP A 107 -9.00 13.17 -3.18
C ASP A 107 -7.58 12.70 -2.84
N VAL A 108 -6.81 13.48 -2.09
CA VAL A 108 -5.45 13.09 -1.70
C VAL A 108 -5.09 13.48 -0.27
N ILE A 109 -4.11 12.77 0.26
CA ILE A 109 -3.65 12.89 1.64
C ILE A 109 -2.47 13.83 1.81
N ASN A 110 -2.53 14.63 2.87
CA ASN A 110 -1.42 15.45 3.32
C ASN A 110 -0.36 14.60 4.05
N PRO A 111 0.92 14.99 3.98
CA PRO A 111 2.00 14.29 4.69
C PRO A 111 1.82 14.24 6.21
N ALA A 112 1.15 15.24 6.81
CA ALA A 112 0.78 15.29 8.21
C ALA A 112 -0.39 16.26 8.41
N THR A 113 -1.13 16.12 9.52
CA THR A 113 -2.22 17.02 9.91
C THR A 113 -1.78 18.48 9.90
N GLY A 114 -2.39 19.31 9.05
CA GLY A 114 -2.08 20.73 8.90
C GLY A 114 -0.79 21.04 8.12
N TYR A 115 -0.18 20.06 7.45
CA TYR A 115 1.00 20.26 6.61
C TYR A 115 0.69 19.86 5.18
N PRO A 116 0.54 20.83 4.25
CA PRO A 116 0.04 20.54 2.92
C PRO A 116 1.05 19.82 2.03
N GLY A 117 0.54 18.84 1.28
CA GLY A 117 1.26 18.20 0.18
C GLY A 117 0.61 18.50 -1.17
N LEU A 118 1.44 18.68 -2.21
CA LEU A 118 1.01 18.54 -3.58
C LEU A 118 1.41 17.15 -4.06
N THR A 119 0.41 16.28 -4.29
CA THR A 119 0.63 14.91 -4.73
C THR A 119 0.95 14.90 -6.21
N THR A 120 2.15 14.41 -6.55
CA THR A 120 2.65 14.39 -7.94
C THR A 120 2.86 12.99 -8.48
N SER A 121 2.71 11.98 -7.63
CA SER A 121 2.76 10.58 -8.02
C SER A 121 1.88 9.71 -7.14
N LEU A 122 1.29 8.69 -7.75
CA LEU A 122 0.54 7.62 -7.10
C LEU A 122 1.13 6.27 -7.53
N ARG A 123 1.13 5.31 -6.62
CA ARG A 123 1.53 3.94 -6.97
C ARG A 123 0.34 3.20 -7.57
N GLY A 124 0.64 2.32 -8.50
CA GLY A 124 -0.32 1.34 -8.98
C GLY A 124 -0.28 0.07 -8.14
N ILE A 125 -1.05 -0.91 -8.57
CA ILE A 125 -1.08 -2.25 -8.00
C ILE A 125 -1.27 -3.27 -9.12
N THR A 126 -0.67 -4.44 -8.98
CA THR A 126 -1.10 -5.66 -9.68
C THR A 126 -1.07 -6.82 -8.70
N GLN A 127 -2.13 -7.63 -8.67
CA GLN A 127 -2.27 -8.70 -7.69
C GLN A 127 -2.78 -9.99 -8.34
N LEU A 128 -2.14 -11.09 -7.98
CA LEU A 128 -2.44 -12.43 -8.46
C LEU A 128 -2.72 -13.37 -7.27
N GLU A 129 -3.71 -14.26 -7.40
CA GLU A 129 -3.79 -15.49 -6.61
C GLU A 129 -2.94 -16.56 -7.30
N VAL A 130 -1.97 -17.11 -6.56
CA VAL A 130 -1.08 -18.18 -7.03
C VAL A 130 -1.36 -19.43 -6.20
N SER A 131 -1.66 -20.54 -6.88
CA SER A 131 -1.78 -21.87 -6.27
C SER A 131 -0.77 -22.82 -6.88
N VAL A 132 -0.13 -23.64 -6.05
CA VAL A 132 0.84 -24.66 -6.47
C VAL A 132 0.33 -26.04 -6.10
N ASP A 133 0.42 -26.98 -7.03
CA ASP A 133 0.15 -28.39 -6.83
C ASP A 133 1.44 -29.19 -7.09
N ALA A 134 1.70 -30.22 -6.30
CA ALA A 134 2.87 -31.09 -6.45
C ALA A 134 2.51 -32.31 -7.31
N SER A 135 3.31 -32.60 -8.33
CA SER A 135 3.18 -33.84 -9.10
C SER A 135 3.66 -35.06 -8.30
N ALA A 136 3.39 -36.27 -8.81
CA ALA A 136 3.83 -37.51 -8.18
C ALA A 136 5.36 -37.65 -8.09
N THR A 137 6.13 -36.96 -8.94
CA THR A 137 7.60 -36.98 -8.96
C THR A 137 8.23 -35.92 -8.07
N ALA A 138 7.44 -35.00 -7.52
CA ALA A 138 7.91 -33.91 -6.70
C ALA A 138 8.65 -34.41 -5.45
N LYS A 139 9.81 -33.81 -5.17
CA LYS A 139 10.62 -34.11 -3.99
C LYS A 139 10.12 -33.41 -2.73
N LEU A 140 9.64 -32.18 -2.86
CA LEU A 140 9.05 -31.38 -1.78
C LEU A 140 7.52 -31.35 -1.89
N ASP A 141 6.84 -31.12 -0.78
CA ASP A 141 5.41 -30.80 -0.81
C ASP A 141 5.15 -29.43 -1.49
N ALA A 142 3.89 -29.20 -1.89
CA ALA A 142 3.50 -28.03 -2.64
C ALA A 142 3.70 -26.71 -1.87
N GLN A 143 3.51 -26.69 -0.55
CA GLN A 143 3.66 -25.47 0.25
C GLN A 143 5.13 -25.10 0.41
N THR A 144 6.00 -26.10 0.60
CA THR A 144 7.44 -25.88 0.62
C THR A 144 7.93 -25.34 -0.73
N ALA A 145 7.46 -25.92 -1.84
CA ALA A 145 7.77 -25.42 -3.18
C ALA A 145 7.26 -23.99 -3.41
N LEU A 146 6.06 -23.65 -2.93
CA LEU A 146 5.53 -22.29 -2.98
C LEU A 146 6.42 -21.32 -2.19
N TYR A 147 6.84 -21.66 -0.96
CA TYR A 147 7.75 -20.80 -0.21
C TYR A 147 9.10 -20.60 -0.92
N LYS A 148 9.68 -21.65 -1.53
CA LYS A 148 10.90 -21.50 -2.34
C LYS A 148 10.68 -20.57 -3.52
N LEU A 149 9.55 -20.68 -4.21
CA LEU A 149 9.18 -19.76 -5.30
C LEU A 149 9.04 -18.31 -4.79
N LEU A 150 8.31 -18.08 -3.70
CA LEU A 150 8.10 -16.76 -3.13
C LEU A 150 9.40 -16.10 -2.68
N ALA A 151 10.36 -16.88 -2.15
CA ALA A 151 11.68 -16.39 -1.79
C ALA A 151 12.44 -15.81 -2.99
N THR A 152 12.16 -16.24 -4.22
CA THR A 152 12.79 -15.69 -5.43
C THR A 152 12.29 -14.31 -5.83
N LEU A 153 11.19 -13.81 -5.25
CA LEU A 153 10.60 -12.52 -5.62
C LEU A 153 11.37 -11.32 -5.05
N ILE A 154 12.26 -11.58 -4.10
CA ILE A 154 13.07 -10.57 -3.40
C ILE A 154 14.57 -10.85 -3.55
N ARG A 155 15.37 -9.78 -3.46
CA ARG A 155 16.82 -9.86 -3.28
C ARG A 155 17.18 -9.92 -1.79
N GLU A 156 18.48 -9.94 -1.49
CA GLU A 156 18.97 -10.02 -0.12
C GLU A 156 18.50 -8.87 0.78
N ASP A 157 18.40 -7.67 0.21
CA ASP A 157 17.91 -6.45 0.84
C ASP A 157 16.38 -6.29 0.79
N HIS A 158 15.64 -7.34 0.39
CA HIS A 158 14.19 -7.31 0.15
C HIS A 158 13.72 -6.42 -1.00
N SER A 159 14.63 -5.87 -1.82
CA SER A 159 14.23 -5.19 -3.06
C SER A 159 13.67 -6.19 -4.08
N LEU A 160 12.85 -5.69 -5.02
CA LEU A 160 12.18 -6.52 -6.03
C LEU A 160 13.19 -7.24 -6.95
N ALA A 161 13.05 -8.55 -7.09
CA ALA A 161 13.92 -9.39 -7.92
C ALA A 161 13.51 -9.43 -9.41
N ILE A 162 12.33 -8.94 -9.76
CA ILE A 162 11.82 -8.90 -11.13
C ILE A 162 12.42 -7.68 -11.85
N ASP A 163 13.55 -7.88 -12.52
CA ASP A 163 14.36 -6.84 -13.16
C ASP A 163 13.56 -5.94 -14.12
N ALA A 164 12.65 -6.50 -14.91
CA ALA A 164 11.85 -5.76 -15.89
C ALA A 164 10.99 -4.68 -15.22
N ILE A 165 10.43 -4.97 -14.05
CA ILE A 165 9.61 -4.03 -13.26
C ILE A 165 10.52 -3.08 -12.48
N ALA A 166 11.51 -3.60 -11.76
CA ALA A 166 12.38 -2.78 -10.91
C ALA A 166 13.18 -1.72 -11.69
N LYS A 167 13.58 -2.02 -12.93
CA LYS A 167 14.32 -1.07 -13.79
C LYS A 167 13.42 -0.06 -14.50
N ALA A 168 12.11 -0.29 -14.54
CA ALA A 168 11.15 0.63 -15.13
C ALA A 168 10.74 1.76 -14.16
N ASP A 169 11.02 1.62 -12.85
CA ASP A 169 10.77 2.66 -11.85
C ASP A 169 11.48 3.98 -12.21
N ILE A 170 10.71 5.08 -12.29
CA ILE A 170 11.25 6.43 -12.47
C ILE A 170 11.90 6.90 -11.16
N PRO A 171 13.18 7.29 -11.18
CA PRO A 171 13.86 7.77 -9.97
C PRO A 171 13.29 9.09 -9.45
N VAL A 172 13.50 9.36 -8.16
CA VAL A 172 13.20 10.68 -7.56
C VAL A 172 14.00 11.79 -8.23
N THR A 173 13.36 12.94 -8.44
CA THR A 173 14.05 14.17 -8.87
C THR A 173 14.74 14.84 -7.67
N LYS A 174 15.65 15.80 -7.94
CA LYS A 174 16.32 16.56 -6.86
C LYS A 174 15.33 17.45 -6.10
N GLU A 175 14.36 18.00 -6.82
CA GLU A 175 13.29 18.86 -6.32
C GLU A 175 12.39 18.08 -5.34
N GLU A 176 12.05 16.84 -5.68
CA GLU A 176 11.30 15.94 -4.79
C GLU A 176 12.12 15.50 -3.59
N GLN A 177 13.38 15.09 -3.81
CA GLN A 177 14.26 14.71 -2.71
C GLN A 177 14.44 15.87 -1.70
N THR A 178 14.56 17.10 -2.20
CA THR A 178 14.59 18.30 -1.37
C THR A 178 13.24 18.51 -0.67
N SER A 179 12.13 18.31 -1.36
CA SER A 179 10.78 18.45 -0.79
C SER A 179 10.49 17.45 0.32
N PHE A 180 10.97 16.22 0.18
CA PHE A 180 10.83 15.16 1.20
C PHE A 180 11.49 15.55 2.53
N SER A 181 12.53 16.38 2.51
CA SER A 181 13.16 16.89 3.73
C SER A 181 12.27 17.88 4.53
N TYR A 182 11.22 18.42 3.91
CA TYR A 182 10.27 19.34 4.57
C TYR A 182 9.08 18.62 5.19
N VAL A 183 8.90 17.33 4.91
CA VAL A 183 7.85 16.53 5.52
C VAL A 183 8.10 16.49 7.03
N PRO A 184 7.15 16.92 7.88
CA PRO A 184 7.34 17.07 9.33
C PRO A 184 7.27 15.71 10.04
N THR A 185 8.16 14.81 9.66
CA THR A 185 8.19 13.44 10.13
C THR A 185 9.56 13.09 10.69
N THR A 186 9.63 11.94 11.34
CA THR A 186 10.88 11.33 11.78
C THR A 186 10.86 9.85 11.44
N VAL A 187 12.03 9.24 11.36
CA VAL A 187 12.14 7.78 11.21
C VAL A 187 11.34 7.06 12.29
N ASN A 188 11.39 7.53 13.54
CA ASN A 188 10.62 6.94 14.64
C ASN A 188 9.11 7.07 14.45
N PHE A 189 8.64 8.22 13.94
CA PHE A 189 7.22 8.39 13.62
C PHE A 189 6.79 7.41 12.53
N LEU A 190 7.53 7.33 11.41
CA LEU A 190 7.23 6.40 10.31
C LEU A 190 7.22 4.94 10.77
N ARG A 191 8.20 4.54 11.60
CA ARG A 191 8.25 3.20 12.21
C ARG A 191 7.01 2.93 13.07
N LYS A 192 6.62 3.89 13.93
CA LYS A 192 5.44 3.78 14.80
C LYS A 192 4.14 3.73 13.98
N SER A 193 4.04 4.54 12.93
CA SER A 193 2.88 4.59 12.03
C SER A 193 2.70 3.28 11.26
N ALA A 194 3.78 2.60 10.89
CA ALA A 194 3.76 1.24 10.34
C ALA A 194 3.51 0.14 11.40
N GLY A 195 3.46 0.49 12.69
CA GLY A 195 3.36 -0.47 13.79
C GLY A 195 4.60 -1.36 13.95
N LEU A 196 5.75 -0.93 13.45
CA LEU A 196 6.97 -1.73 13.41
C LEU A 196 7.47 -2.04 14.83
N LEU A 197 7.93 -3.26 15.07
CA LEU A 197 8.56 -3.59 16.36
C LEU A 197 9.88 -2.81 16.53
N PRO A 198 10.26 -2.44 17.78
CA PRO A 198 11.45 -1.63 18.03
C PRO A 198 12.74 -2.18 17.43
N GLU A 199 12.91 -3.50 17.49
CA GLU A 199 14.12 -4.23 17.06
C GLU A 199 14.13 -4.55 15.55
N THR A 200 12.99 -4.42 14.85
CA THR A 200 12.92 -4.73 13.41
C THR A 200 13.66 -3.68 12.60
N HIS A 201 14.59 -4.11 11.75
CA HIS A 201 15.30 -3.23 10.82
C HIS A 201 14.47 -2.95 9.55
N LEU A 202 14.69 -1.78 8.96
CA LEU A 202 14.11 -1.40 7.67
C LEU A 202 14.89 -2.07 6.52
N THR A 203 14.27 -2.18 5.36
CA THR A 203 14.90 -2.69 4.13
C THR A 203 15.72 -1.63 3.38
N VAL A 204 15.68 -0.39 3.86
CA VAL A 204 16.46 0.75 3.37
C VAL A 204 17.15 1.47 4.53
N PRO A 205 18.15 2.35 4.28
CA PRO A 205 18.74 3.16 5.33
C PRO A 205 17.68 3.91 6.14
N ALA A 206 17.90 3.99 7.46
CA ALA A 206 17.00 4.62 8.41
C ALA A 206 17.06 6.16 8.33
N GLU A 207 16.73 6.70 7.16
CA GLU A 207 16.68 8.13 6.84
C GLU A 207 15.31 8.46 6.25
N VAL A 208 14.73 9.60 6.61
CA VAL A 208 13.38 9.99 6.17
C VAL A 208 13.27 9.99 4.65
N THR A 209 14.25 10.55 3.94
CA THR A 209 14.27 10.62 2.47
C THR A 209 14.32 9.23 1.83
N SER A 210 15.15 8.33 2.35
CA SER A 210 15.25 6.94 1.88
C SER A 210 13.93 6.17 2.07
N ILE A 211 13.25 6.39 3.20
CA ILE A 211 11.96 5.75 3.48
C ILE A 211 10.87 6.26 2.54
N LEU A 212 10.78 7.59 2.38
CA LEU A 212 9.81 8.21 1.48
C LEU A 212 10.06 7.84 0.01
N GLU A 213 11.32 7.79 -0.43
CA GLU A 213 11.68 7.31 -1.77
C GLU A 213 11.21 5.87 -1.98
N ALA A 214 11.46 4.97 -1.02
CA ALA A 214 11.00 3.59 -1.12
C ALA A 214 9.47 3.48 -1.16
N GLN A 215 8.78 4.28 -0.34
CA GLN A 215 7.31 4.30 -0.27
C GLN A 215 6.65 4.82 -1.54
N LEU A 216 7.26 5.82 -2.20
CA LEU A 216 6.61 6.60 -3.26
C LEU A 216 7.15 6.27 -4.66
N ARG A 217 8.38 5.78 -4.78
CA ARG A 217 9.11 5.66 -6.06
C ARG A 217 9.78 4.33 -6.33
N LYS A 218 9.59 3.34 -5.45
CA LYS A 218 10.09 1.98 -5.68
C LYS A 218 8.95 0.99 -5.76
N SER A 219 9.01 0.11 -6.76
CA SER A 219 8.12 -1.04 -6.85
C SER A 219 8.48 -2.06 -5.77
N THR A 220 7.49 -2.55 -5.03
CA THR A 220 7.70 -3.51 -3.93
C THR A 220 6.74 -4.66 -4.05
N ILE A 221 7.23 -5.87 -3.74
CA ILE A 221 6.44 -7.10 -3.70
C ILE A 221 5.93 -7.34 -2.28
N ASN A 222 4.64 -7.66 -2.18
CA ASN A 222 3.97 -8.08 -0.96
C ASN A 222 3.36 -9.48 -1.17
N VAL A 223 3.44 -10.32 -0.16
CA VAL A 223 2.88 -11.67 -0.20
C VAL A 223 2.17 -11.98 1.11
N ARG A 224 1.08 -12.73 1.01
CA ARG A 224 0.34 -13.29 2.14
C ARG A 224 -0.29 -14.63 1.78
N PRO A 225 -0.65 -15.48 2.75
CA PRO A 225 -1.37 -16.73 2.47
C PRO A 225 -2.67 -16.49 1.68
N GLY A 226 -2.98 -17.37 0.72
CA GLY A 226 -4.13 -17.22 -0.18
C GLY A 226 -5.47 -17.64 0.41
N HIS A 227 -5.48 -18.16 1.64
CA HIS A 227 -6.69 -18.64 2.32
C HIS A 227 -7.34 -17.47 3.06
N ARG A 228 -8.24 -16.78 2.34
CA ARG A 228 -9.02 -15.58 2.72
C ARG A 228 -8.77 -15.01 4.12
N VAL A 229 -8.13 -13.85 4.11
CA VAL A 229 -8.50 -12.74 5.01
C VAL A 229 -9.02 -11.63 4.09
N ALA A 230 -10.20 -11.08 4.40
CA ALA A 230 -10.82 -10.04 3.58
C ALA A 230 -9.90 -8.80 3.43
N GLY A 231 -9.98 -8.13 2.27
CA GLY A 231 -9.24 -6.88 1.98
C GLY A 231 -7.82 -7.09 1.43
N SER A 232 -7.08 -6.01 1.20
CA SER A 232 -5.69 -6.01 0.69
C SER A 232 -4.64 -5.91 1.82
N ILE A 233 -5.02 -6.35 3.02
CA ILE A 233 -4.21 -6.25 4.24
C ILE A 233 -2.96 -7.16 4.14
N ILE A 234 -1.77 -6.59 4.36
CA ILE A 234 -0.52 -7.31 4.49
C ILE A 234 -0.20 -7.51 5.97
N PHE A 235 -0.09 -8.75 6.44
CA PHE A 235 0.14 -9.00 7.85
C PHE A 235 1.55 -8.62 8.26
N GLY A 236 1.66 -7.91 9.39
CA GLY A 236 2.92 -7.75 10.12
C GLY A 236 3.51 -9.05 10.66
N ARG A 237 2.78 -10.17 10.51
CA ARG A 237 3.10 -11.49 11.03
C ARG A 237 2.94 -12.55 9.96
N ALA A 238 3.78 -13.57 10.00
CA ALA A 238 3.70 -14.74 9.13
C ALA A 238 4.00 -16.00 9.94
N GLY A 239 3.42 -17.14 9.55
CA GLY A 239 3.62 -18.39 10.26
C GLY A 239 3.65 -19.61 9.34
N ALA A 240 4.54 -20.54 9.63
CA ALA A 240 4.56 -21.86 9.02
C ALA A 240 4.75 -22.95 10.07
N ARG A 241 3.99 -24.03 9.92
CA ARG A 241 4.25 -25.28 10.62
C ARG A 241 5.24 -26.09 9.81
N ILE A 242 6.35 -26.44 10.44
CA ILE A 242 7.43 -27.23 9.87
C ILE A 242 7.42 -28.60 10.55
N CYS A 243 7.18 -29.66 9.79
CA CYS A 243 7.12 -31.04 10.27
C CYS A 243 8.34 -31.81 9.78
N PHE A 244 9.00 -32.52 10.69
CA PHE A 244 10.17 -33.35 10.41
C PHE A 244 9.85 -34.83 10.65
N ASN A 245 10.07 -35.66 9.63
CA ASN A 245 9.62 -37.06 9.62
C ASN A 245 10.64 -38.07 10.19
N SER A 246 11.83 -37.63 10.62
CA SER A 246 12.93 -38.57 10.96
C SER A 246 13.97 -38.00 11.92
N CYS A 247 13.62 -37.10 12.85
CA CYS A 247 14.57 -36.59 13.84
C CYS A 247 14.27 -37.20 15.22
N SER A 248 15.31 -37.65 15.94
CA SER A 248 15.14 -38.34 17.23
C SER A 248 15.26 -37.42 18.45
N ASP A 249 15.97 -36.30 18.33
CA ASP A 249 16.19 -35.33 19.40
C ASP A 249 15.48 -34.01 19.10
N SER A 250 14.28 -33.84 19.67
CA SER A 250 13.44 -32.67 19.47
C SER A 250 14.03 -31.40 20.07
N ASP A 251 14.73 -31.51 21.19
CA ASP A 251 15.14 -30.34 21.97
C ASP A 251 16.43 -29.77 21.38
N ALA A 252 17.37 -30.65 20.99
CA ALA A 252 18.53 -30.26 20.20
C ALA A 252 18.11 -29.67 18.84
N LEU A 253 17.11 -30.26 18.18
CA LEU A 253 16.57 -29.73 16.92
C LEU A 253 15.98 -28.33 17.09
N GLN A 254 15.17 -28.10 18.13
CA GLN A 254 14.58 -26.77 18.39
C GLN A 254 15.65 -25.70 18.62
N LEU A 255 16.66 -26.01 19.45
CA LEU A 255 17.77 -25.08 19.72
C LEU A 255 18.53 -24.74 18.45
N LYS A 256 18.84 -25.74 17.62
CA LYS A 256 19.59 -25.52 16.38
C LYS A 256 18.78 -24.80 15.31
N LEU A 257 17.48 -25.09 15.20
CA LEU A 257 16.57 -24.34 14.33
C LEU A 257 16.49 -22.87 14.75
N LEU A 258 16.40 -22.57 16.05
CA LEU A 258 16.37 -21.20 16.52
C LEU A 258 17.68 -20.45 16.19
N GLU A 259 18.84 -21.09 16.33
CA GLU A 259 20.13 -20.52 15.92
C GLU A 259 20.17 -20.26 14.40
N PHE A 260 19.74 -21.24 13.61
CA PHE A 260 19.67 -21.15 12.15
C PHE A 260 18.77 -20.00 11.69
N PHE A 261 17.56 -19.88 12.25
CA PHE A 261 16.62 -18.82 11.89
C PHE A 261 17.10 -17.45 12.34
N LYS A 262 17.77 -17.33 13.49
CA LYS A 262 18.42 -16.07 13.90
C LYS A 262 19.49 -15.64 12.89
N LYS A 263 20.31 -16.57 12.41
CA LYS A 263 21.36 -16.29 11.41
C LYS A 263 20.79 -15.88 10.05
N THR A 264 19.61 -16.39 9.70
CA THR A 264 18.94 -16.10 8.42
C THR A 264 17.92 -14.96 8.53
N ASN A 265 17.97 -14.14 9.59
CA ASN A 265 17.05 -13.03 9.86
C ASN A 265 17.76 -11.65 9.78
N PRO A 266 18.13 -11.17 8.58
CA PRO A 266 18.93 -9.94 8.45
C PRO A 266 18.21 -8.68 8.98
N PHE A 267 16.88 -8.72 9.04
CA PHE A 267 16.06 -7.59 9.50
C PHE A 267 15.57 -7.72 10.94
N ASN A 268 16.07 -8.71 11.68
CA ASN A 268 15.80 -8.87 13.11
C ASN A 268 14.29 -8.91 13.45
N LEU A 269 13.49 -9.58 12.63
CA LEU A 269 12.08 -9.85 12.95
C LEU A 269 12.02 -10.70 14.22
N LYS A 270 11.00 -10.49 15.06
CA LYS A 270 10.81 -11.35 16.24
C LYS A 270 10.50 -12.77 15.78
N ILE A 271 11.30 -13.74 16.23
CA ILE A 271 11.11 -15.17 15.96
C ILE A 271 10.45 -15.82 17.17
N THR A 272 9.34 -16.49 16.93
CA THR A 272 8.69 -17.39 17.90
C THR A 272 8.70 -18.81 17.31
N LEU A 273 9.38 -19.75 17.98
CA LEU A 273 9.47 -21.16 17.56
C LEU A 273 8.87 -22.06 18.64
N ARG A 274 7.68 -22.61 18.38
CA ARG A 274 6.95 -23.43 19.36
C ARG A 274 6.87 -24.87 18.90
N ARG A 275 7.23 -25.80 19.79
CA ARG A 275 7.01 -27.23 19.55
C ARG A 275 5.52 -27.54 19.64
N ILE A 276 5.01 -28.29 18.66
CA ILE A 276 3.62 -28.75 18.62
C ILE A 276 3.62 -30.26 18.87
N LYS A 277 2.77 -30.70 19.79
CA LYS A 277 2.46 -32.12 19.95
C LYS A 277 1.38 -32.48 18.94
N THR A 278 1.74 -33.36 18.02
CA THR A 278 0.83 -33.96 17.04
C THR A 278 0.62 -35.42 17.41
N ASP A 279 -0.47 -36.02 16.93
CA ASP A 279 -0.72 -37.46 17.11
C ASP A 279 0.25 -38.33 16.27
N SER A 280 1.02 -37.71 15.37
CA SER A 280 2.08 -38.35 14.59
C SER A 280 3.41 -38.41 15.33
N GLU A 281 4.24 -39.39 14.99
CA GLU A 281 5.65 -39.48 15.44
C GLU A 281 6.54 -38.34 14.90
N ASP A 282 6.07 -37.60 13.89
CA ASP A 282 6.77 -36.45 13.31
C ASP A 282 6.97 -35.32 14.35
N ILE A 283 8.18 -34.74 14.37
CA ILE A 283 8.47 -33.57 15.21
C ILE A 283 8.03 -32.31 14.47
N SER A 284 7.10 -31.56 15.06
CA SER A 284 6.53 -30.36 14.44
C SER A 284 6.84 -29.08 15.23
N PHE A 285 7.14 -28.01 14.51
CA PHE A 285 7.32 -26.67 15.08
C PHE A 285 6.48 -25.64 14.33
N ASP A 286 5.80 -24.76 15.07
CA ASP A 286 5.26 -23.53 14.52
C ASP A 286 6.35 -22.46 14.58
N LEU A 287 6.82 -22.03 13.40
CA LEU A 287 7.71 -20.89 13.21
C LEU A 287 6.86 -19.67 12.87
N ILE A 288 6.94 -18.65 13.70
CA ILE A 288 6.24 -17.38 13.53
C ILE A 288 7.26 -16.24 13.46
N LEU A 289 7.10 -15.37 12.48
CA LEU A 289 7.86 -14.13 12.34
C LEU A 289 6.93 -12.94 12.54
N THR A 290 7.36 -11.98 13.36
CA THR A 290 6.64 -10.71 13.58
C THR A 290 7.55 -9.54 13.26
N SER A 291 7.16 -8.72 12.28
CA SER A 291 7.81 -7.46 11.90
C SER A 291 7.09 -6.25 12.51
N SER A 292 5.76 -6.27 12.53
CA SER A 292 4.90 -5.18 12.99
C SER A 292 3.63 -5.69 13.69
N THR A 293 2.99 -4.81 14.45
CA THR A 293 1.76 -5.09 15.21
C THR A 293 0.49 -5.02 14.37
N LYS A 294 0.52 -4.28 13.26
CA LYS A 294 -0.57 -4.08 12.28
C LYS A 294 -0.01 -4.13 10.86
N ASP A 295 -0.85 -3.88 9.85
CA ASP A 295 -0.41 -3.79 8.46
C ASP A 295 0.62 -2.66 8.25
N PRO A 296 1.88 -2.98 7.92
CA PRO A 296 2.91 -1.98 7.68
C PRO A 296 2.94 -1.48 6.22
N HIS A 297 2.16 -2.09 5.32
CA HIS A 297 2.11 -1.81 3.89
C HIS A 297 0.74 -1.27 3.43
N SER A 298 -0.18 -0.97 4.35
CA SER A 298 -1.44 -0.30 4.04
C SER A 298 -1.20 1.03 3.30
N GLY A 299 -2.16 1.48 2.50
CA GLY A 299 -1.99 2.46 1.41
C GLY A 299 -1.10 3.68 1.70
N MET A 300 -1.16 4.22 2.91
CA MET A 300 -0.33 5.33 3.37
C MET A 300 1.12 4.97 3.73
N ASN A 301 1.31 3.78 4.29
CA ASN A 301 2.55 3.36 4.93
C ASN A 301 3.47 2.57 4.00
N GLY A 302 2.94 1.88 2.97
CA GLY A 302 3.63 1.28 1.81
C GLY A 302 5.13 0.95 1.91
N GLY A 303 5.61 0.54 3.09
CA GLY A 303 6.92 0.98 3.58
C GLY A 303 8.07 0.07 3.20
N PRO A 304 9.32 0.51 3.41
CA PRO A 304 10.49 -0.36 3.36
C PRO A 304 10.57 -1.23 4.63
N VAL A 305 9.47 -1.92 4.92
CA VAL A 305 9.34 -2.87 6.01
C VAL A 305 9.53 -4.27 5.42
N PRO A 306 10.31 -5.15 6.06
CA PRO A 306 10.44 -6.51 5.59
C PRO A 306 9.10 -7.24 5.69
N VAL A 307 8.58 -7.72 4.56
CA VAL A 307 7.35 -8.52 4.53
C VAL A 307 7.60 -9.83 5.25
N ALA A 308 6.87 -10.08 6.34
CA ALA A 308 7.10 -11.25 7.20
C ALA A 308 6.97 -12.57 6.43
N GLU A 309 6.00 -12.67 5.51
CA GLU A 309 5.76 -13.86 4.69
C GLU A 309 6.93 -14.14 3.73
N LEU A 310 7.50 -13.10 3.11
CA LEU A 310 8.68 -13.24 2.23
C LEU A 310 9.94 -13.58 3.02
N GLN A 311 10.09 -13.02 4.23
CA GLN A 311 11.19 -13.40 5.11
C GLN A 311 11.08 -14.86 5.58
N LEU A 312 9.87 -15.32 5.89
CA LEU A 312 9.57 -16.70 6.25
C LEU A 312 9.87 -17.64 5.07
N ALA A 313 9.42 -17.27 3.87
CA ALA A 313 9.70 -17.98 2.64
C ALA A 313 11.21 -18.16 2.42
N ARG A 314 12.01 -17.10 2.59
CA ARG A 314 13.48 -17.15 2.47
C ARG A 314 14.13 -18.02 3.55
N MET A 315 13.65 -17.99 4.78
CA MET A 315 14.14 -18.87 5.84
C MET A 315 13.88 -20.35 5.52
N ILE A 316 12.71 -20.68 4.97
CA ILE A 316 12.36 -22.03 4.52
C ILE A 316 13.23 -22.42 3.30
N ASP A 317 13.43 -21.50 2.36
CA ASP A 317 14.28 -21.72 1.19
C ASP A 317 15.73 -22.09 1.57
N HIS A 318 16.29 -21.41 2.57
CA HIS A 318 17.61 -21.73 3.11
C HIS A 318 17.63 -23.02 3.96
N LEU A 319 16.51 -23.37 4.60
CA LEU A 319 16.42 -24.56 5.44
C LEU A 319 16.42 -25.85 4.63
N VAL A 320 15.75 -25.87 3.48
CA VAL A 320 15.61 -27.07 2.65
C VAL A 320 15.91 -26.77 1.18
N LYS A 321 16.81 -27.55 0.59
CA LYS A 321 17.18 -27.47 -0.82
C LYS A 321 16.11 -28.07 -1.72
N SER A 322 16.17 -27.76 -3.01
CA SER A 322 15.20 -28.26 -4.00
C SER A 322 15.20 -29.79 -4.16
N ASP A 323 16.28 -30.46 -3.75
CA ASP A 323 16.38 -31.93 -3.73
C ASP A 323 15.77 -32.57 -2.47
N GLY A 324 15.29 -31.78 -1.52
CA GLY A 324 14.74 -32.26 -0.24
C GLY A 324 15.75 -32.37 0.90
N THR A 325 17.03 -32.09 0.65
CA THR A 325 18.07 -32.12 1.69
C THR A 325 18.01 -30.88 2.57
N LEU A 326 18.20 -31.07 3.89
CA LEU A 326 18.20 -29.96 4.84
C LEU A 326 19.54 -29.22 4.84
N ALA A 327 19.53 -28.01 5.40
CA ALA A 327 20.75 -27.27 5.72
C ALA A 327 21.71 -28.17 6.52
N PRO A 328 23.03 -28.20 6.20
CA PRO A 328 23.95 -29.20 6.75
C PRO A 328 23.98 -29.29 8.28
N GLU A 329 23.79 -28.16 8.96
CA GLU A 329 23.75 -28.09 10.43
C GLU A 329 22.47 -28.69 11.05
N ILE A 330 21.35 -28.66 10.33
CA ILE A 330 20.10 -29.30 10.74
C ILE A 330 20.09 -30.77 10.33
N GLN A 331 20.59 -31.09 9.14
CA GLN A 331 20.68 -32.46 8.61
C GLN A 331 21.45 -33.41 9.55
N LYS A 332 22.48 -32.90 10.23
CA LYS A 332 23.27 -33.66 11.23
C LYS A 332 22.45 -34.15 12.43
N ILE A 333 21.40 -33.43 12.79
CA ILE A 333 20.53 -33.78 13.94
C ILE A 333 19.47 -34.79 13.51
N CYS A 334 19.01 -34.67 12.27
CA CYS A 334 17.89 -35.45 11.76
C CYS A 334 18.26 -36.83 11.18
N ASN A 335 19.51 -37.31 11.28
CA ASN A 335 19.94 -38.69 10.96
C ASN A 335 19.11 -39.42 9.85
N THR A 336 19.03 -38.87 8.64
CA THR A 336 18.26 -39.51 7.55
C THR A 336 19.13 -40.10 6.46
N THR A 337 18.93 -41.39 6.18
CA THR A 337 19.40 -42.09 4.97
C THR A 337 18.35 -42.15 3.85
N SER A 338 17.22 -41.43 4.00
CA SER A 338 16.05 -41.50 3.09
C SER A 338 16.18 -40.61 1.84
N GLU A 339 15.64 -41.10 0.70
CA GLU A 339 15.61 -40.42 -0.61
C GLU A 339 14.41 -39.46 -0.84
N LYS A 340 13.50 -39.32 0.14
CA LYS A 340 12.33 -38.40 0.10
C LYS A 340 12.49 -37.25 1.12
N SER A 341 11.91 -36.08 0.81
CA SER A 341 12.00 -34.87 1.65
C SER A 341 11.68 -35.19 3.12
N VAL A 342 12.63 -34.81 3.98
CA VAL A 342 12.57 -35.01 5.44
C VAL A 342 11.60 -34.02 6.11
N ILE A 343 11.15 -33.02 5.36
CA ILE A 343 10.39 -31.87 5.84
C ILE A 343 9.10 -31.67 5.04
N LYS A 344 8.04 -31.30 5.76
CA LYS A 344 6.80 -30.76 5.20
C LYS A 344 6.50 -29.41 5.81
N THR A 345 5.94 -28.50 5.02
CA THR A 345 5.48 -27.20 5.53
C THR A 345 3.99 -26.99 5.34
N HIS A 346 3.38 -26.22 6.24
CA HIS A 346 2.01 -25.74 6.12
C HIS A 346 1.96 -24.28 6.50
N SER A 347 1.25 -23.44 5.75
CA SER A 347 1.00 -22.06 6.15
C SER A 347 0.07 -22.01 7.38
N LEU A 348 0.30 -21.02 8.23
CA LEU A 348 -0.48 -20.78 9.44
C LEU A 348 -1.17 -19.43 9.37
N PHE A 349 -2.40 -19.39 9.89
CA PHE A 349 -3.03 -18.14 10.29
C PHE A 349 -2.50 -17.77 11.68
N VAL A 350 -1.95 -16.56 11.81
CA VAL A 350 -1.34 -16.06 13.05
C VAL A 350 -2.16 -14.88 13.55
N GLU A 351 -2.69 -15.02 14.77
CA GLU A 351 -3.45 -13.99 15.47
C GLU A 351 -2.52 -12.93 16.09
N GLU A 352 -3.09 -11.83 16.61
CA GLU A 352 -2.31 -10.74 17.22
C GLU A 352 -1.50 -11.17 18.46
N ASP A 353 -2.04 -12.10 19.25
CA ASP A 353 -1.39 -12.71 20.41
C ASP A 353 -0.35 -13.78 20.03
N GLU A 354 -0.07 -13.91 18.73
CA GLU A 354 0.79 -14.91 18.11
C GLU A 354 0.28 -16.34 18.30
N SER A 355 -0.96 -16.58 18.74
CA SER A 355 -1.58 -17.89 18.59
C SER A 355 -1.70 -18.23 17.11
N ALA A 356 -1.51 -19.49 16.76
CA ALA A 356 -1.45 -19.92 15.36
C ALA A 356 -2.30 -21.15 15.13
N LYS A 357 -2.98 -21.18 13.99
CA LYS A 357 -3.80 -22.29 13.55
C LYS A 357 -3.56 -22.59 12.07
N LEU A 358 -3.74 -23.84 11.69
CA LEU A 358 -3.76 -24.22 10.28
C LEU A 358 -4.98 -23.60 9.60
N PHE A 359 -4.82 -23.21 8.34
CA PHE A 359 -5.97 -22.88 7.50
C PHE A 359 -6.85 -24.12 7.27
N GLU A 360 -8.16 -23.90 7.13
CA GLU A 360 -9.12 -24.97 6.83
C GLU A 360 -8.78 -25.64 5.49
N ASN A 361 -8.50 -24.83 4.47
CA ASN A 361 -7.91 -25.28 3.22
C ASN A 361 -6.40 -25.30 3.36
N ARG A 362 -5.78 -26.47 3.14
CA ARG A 362 -4.34 -26.68 3.26
C ARG A 362 -3.59 -26.66 1.93
N GLY A 363 -4.26 -26.25 0.84
CA GLY A 363 -3.61 -26.09 -0.47
C GLY A 363 -2.52 -25.03 -0.42
N ALA A 364 -1.47 -25.19 -1.22
CA ALA A 364 -0.40 -24.20 -1.28
C ALA A 364 -0.87 -23.00 -2.10
N LYS A 365 -1.31 -21.94 -1.40
CA LYS A 365 -1.86 -20.73 -2.01
C LYS A 365 -1.26 -19.47 -1.42
N ALA A 366 -1.03 -18.47 -2.26
CA ALA A 366 -0.60 -17.13 -1.87
C ALA A 366 -1.31 -16.06 -2.69
N MET A 367 -1.58 -14.91 -2.06
CA MET A 367 -1.82 -13.67 -2.79
C MET A 367 -0.48 -12.97 -2.98
N VAL A 368 -0.12 -12.73 -4.23
CA VAL A 368 1.13 -12.08 -4.63
C VAL A 368 0.78 -10.73 -5.25
N GLU A 369 1.21 -9.65 -4.60
CA GLU A 369 0.90 -8.28 -4.96
C GLU A 369 2.20 -7.52 -5.26
N ILE A 370 2.24 -6.75 -6.35
CA ILE A 370 3.24 -5.71 -6.53
C ILE A 370 2.55 -4.36 -6.42
N ARG A 371 3.08 -3.51 -5.54
CA ARG A 371 2.80 -2.07 -5.56
C ARG A 371 3.77 -1.43 -6.54
N ILE A 372 3.28 -1.09 -7.72
CA ILE A 372 4.10 -0.64 -8.84
C ILE A 372 4.32 0.88 -8.80
N ALA A 373 5.57 1.31 -8.95
CA ALA A 373 5.94 2.73 -8.98
C ALA A 373 5.78 3.34 -10.38
N PRO A 374 5.69 4.68 -10.50
CA PRO A 374 5.68 5.37 -11.78
C PRO A 374 6.81 4.92 -12.72
N GLY A 375 6.51 4.88 -14.03
CA GLY A 375 7.38 4.32 -15.06
C GLY A 375 6.99 2.90 -15.48
N ASN A 376 6.28 2.18 -14.62
CA ASN A 376 5.64 0.92 -14.95
C ASN A 376 4.26 1.11 -15.60
N GLN A 377 3.78 0.05 -16.22
CA GLN A 377 2.42 -0.09 -16.74
C GLN A 377 1.76 -1.31 -16.09
N GLU A 378 0.51 -1.19 -15.64
CA GLU A 378 -0.20 -2.24 -14.90
C GLU A 378 -0.18 -3.59 -15.64
N LYS A 379 -0.61 -3.59 -16.91
CA LYS A 379 -0.71 -4.82 -17.71
C LYS A 379 0.64 -5.44 -18.03
N GLN A 380 1.66 -4.61 -18.26
CA GLN A 380 3.01 -5.14 -18.47
C GLN A 380 3.54 -5.76 -17.18
N ALA A 381 3.39 -5.08 -16.03
CA ALA A 381 3.83 -5.61 -14.74
C ALA A 381 3.11 -6.92 -14.37
N GLU A 382 1.82 -7.05 -14.68
CA GLU A 382 1.08 -8.32 -14.54
C GLU A 382 1.71 -9.45 -15.36
N ILE A 383 2.02 -9.18 -16.64
CA ILE A 383 2.66 -10.15 -17.54
C ILE A 383 4.05 -10.53 -17.03
N GLU A 384 4.87 -9.56 -16.64
CA GLU A 384 6.23 -9.80 -16.13
C GLU A 384 6.21 -10.63 -14.85
N LEU A 385 5.30 -10.33 -13.90
CA LEU A 385 5.13 -11.12 -12.69
C LEU A 385 4.70 -12.56 -13.00
N LYS A 386 3.71 -12.71 -13.89
CA LYS A 386 3.22 -14.03 -14.29
C LYS A 386 4.33 -14.87 -14.93
N THR A 387 5.06 -14.29 -15.89
CA THR A 387 6.20 -14.94 -16.56
C THR A 387 7.27 -15.33 -15.55
N TYR A 388 7.66 -14.41 -14.67
CA TYR A 388 8.67 -14.69 -13.64
C TYR A 388 8.28 -15.87 -12.75
N LEU A 389 7.04 -15.91 -12.25
CA LEU A 389 6.55 -17.01 -11.42
C LEU A 389 6.59 -18.36 -12.17
N GLN A 390 6.18 -18.37 -13.44
CA GLN A 390 6.16 -19.57 -14.27
C GLN A 390 7.57 -20.08 -14.58
N GLU A 391 8.52 -19.19 -14.87
CA GLU A 391 9.91 -19.55 -15.14
C GLU A 391 10.66 -20.06 -13.90
N LYS A 392 10.34 -19.52 -12.71
CA LYS A 392 11.00 -19.91 -11.46
C LYS A 392 10.45 -21.18 -10.84
N LEU A 393 9.22 -21.58 -11.18
CA LEU A 393 8.66 -22.83 -10.65
C LEU A 393 9.34 -24.04 -11.29
N HIS A 394 9.77 -24.99 -10.45
CA HIS A 394 10.33 -26.24 -10.94
C HIS A 394 9.27 -27.08 -11.67
N LYS A 395 9.66 -27.75 -12.76
CA LYS A 395 8.79 -28.57 -13.64
C LYS A 395 8.01 -29.70 -12.97
N ASP A 396 8.41 -30.10 -11.75
CA ASP A 396 7.71 -31.14 -10.97
C ASP A 396 6.47 -30.59 -10.24
N TYR A 397 6.17 -29.31 -10.40
CA TYR A 397 5.04 -28.63 -9.80
C TYR A 397 4.19 -27.96 -10.87
N GLU A 398 2.90 -27.90 -10.62
CA GLU A 398 1.93 -27.21 -11.47
C GLU A 398 1.47 -25.93 -10.78
N MET A 399 1.32 -24.85 -11.55
CA MET A 399 0.85 -23.56 -11.04
C MET A 399 -0.48 -23.18 -11.68
N LYS A 400 -1.39 -22.66 -10.85
CA LYS A 400 -2.58 -21.94 -11.30
C LYS A 400 -2.44 -20.49 -10.86
N ILE A 401 -2.59 -19.57 -11.81
CA ILE A 401 -2.54 -18.12 -11.58
C ILE A 401 -3.89 -17.53 -11.95
N LYS A 402 -4.47 -16.75 -11.05
CA LYS A 402 -5.69 -15.99 -11.29
C LYS A 402 -5.43 -14.51 -11.00
N PHE A 403 -5.78 -13.63 -11.92
CA PHE A 403 -5.77 -12.19 -11.67
C PHE A 403 -6.83 -11.81 -10.62
N ASP A 404 -6.46 -10.94 -9.66
CA ASP A 404 -7.38 -10.40 -8.66
C ASP A 404 -7.74 -8.94 -8.95
N ARG A 405 -6.73 -8.07 -9.00
CA ARG A 405 -6.91 -6.62 -9.16
C ARG A 405 -5.70 -5.96 -9.79
N GLY A 406 -5.94 -4.80 -10.40
CA GLY A 406 -4.90 -3.95 -10.96
C GLY A 406 -5.33 -2.49 -11.01
N ALA A 407 -4.38 -1.59 -10.88
CA ALA A 407 -4.51 -0.18 -11.19
C ALA A 407 -3.18 0.38 -11.67
N ALA A 408 -3.21 1.28 -12.65
CA ALA A 408 -2.02 1.95 -13.17
C ALA A 408 -1.40 2.89 -12.12
N PRO A 409 -0.05 3.00 -12.06
CA PRO A 409 0.58 4.10 -11.35
C PRO A 409 0.34 5.41 -12.11
N TRP A 410 0.53 6.53 -11.43
CA TRP A 410 0.39 7.85 -12.03
C TRP A 410 1.53 8.78 -11.60
N ILE A 411 1.94 9.67 -12.50
CA ILE A 411 2.91 10.72 -12.22
C ILE A 411 2.66 11.93 -13.12
N THR A 412 2.88 13.12 -12.59
CA THR A 412 2.82 14.37 -13.36
C THR A 412 4.13 15.15 -13.24
N PRO A 413 4.70 15.65 -14.36
CA PRO A 413 5.85 16.54 -14.31
C PRO A 413 5.45 17.91 -13.76
N ILE A 414 6.24 18.45 -12.83
CA ILE A 414 5.99 19.75 -12.20
C ILE A 414 6.54 20.95 -12.99
N THR A 415 6.79 20.78 -14.29
CA THR A 415 7.47 21.79 -15.12
C THR A 415 6.57 22.95 -15.54
N HIS A 416 5.24 22.77 -15.50
CA HIS A 416 4.29 23.82 -15.87
C HIS A 416 4.29 24.96 -14.83
N PRO A 417 4.20 26.25 -15.24
CA PRO A 417 4.17 27.40 -14.32
C PRO A 417 3.09 27.36 -13.24
N VAL A 418 2.03 26.58 -13.45
CA VAL A 418 0.93 26.41 -12.50
C VAL A 418 1.34 25.67 -11.21
N PHE A 419 2.34 24.78 -11.25
CA PHE A 419 2.77 24.01 -10.07
C PHE A 419 3.38 24.90 -8.98
N PRO A 420 4.28 25.85 -9.28
CA PRO A 420 4.71 26.87 -8.32
C PRO A 420 3.54 27.68 -7.72
N ILE A 421 2.54 28.04 -8.53
CA ILE A 421 1.36 28.78 -8.06
C ILE A 421 0.53 27.92 -7.09
N ALA A 422 0.34 26.64 -7.40
CA ALA A 422 -0.35 25.69 -6.53
C ALA A 422 0.38 25.50 -5.18
N LEU A 423 1.71 25.35 -5.20
CA LEU A 423 2.52 25.26 -3.97
C LEU A 423 2.45 26.55 -3.12
N GLU A 424 2.42 27.72 -3.76
CA GLU A 424 2.24 29.00 -3.05
C GLU A 424 0.83 29.12 -2.47
N ALA A 425 -0.20 28.71 -3.21
CA ALA A 425 -1.58 28.71 -2.75
C ALA A 425 -1.79 27.78 -1.55
N LEU A 426 -1.23 26.56 -1.60
CA LEU A 426 -1.15 25.64 -0.46
C LEU A 426 -0.47 26.30 0.75
N LYS A 427 0.64 27.00 0.51
CA LYS A 427 1.33 27.71 1.58
C LYS A 427 0.48 28.79 2.22
N MET A 428 -0.27 29.56 1.43
CA MET A 428 -1.16 30.60 1.93
C MET A 428 -2.35 30.01 2.69
N GLY A 429 -2.93 28.90 2.20
CA GLY A 429 -4.10 28.30 2.82
C GLY A 429 -3.82 27.66 4.19
N PHE A 430 -2.68 26.99 4.33
CA PHE A 430 -2.27 26.32 5.55
C PHE A 430 -1.34 27.14 6.45
N ASP A 431 -0.85 28.30 5.98
CA ASP A 431 0.22 29.08 6.64
C ASP A 431 1.49 28.24 6.93
N ARG A 432 1.80 27.32 6.00
CA ARG A 432 2.88 26.33 6.13
C ARG A 432 3.50 26.05 4.78
N LYS A 433 4.82 25.82 4.72
CA LYS A 433 5.47 25.47 3.44
C LYS A 433 4.91 24.14 2.92
N ALA A 434 4.42 24.14 1.68
CA ALA A 434 3.95 22.93 1.02
C ALA A 434 5.11 22.05 0.54
N CYS A 435 4.87 20.74 0.50
CA CYS A 435 5.83 19.74 0.03
C CYS A 435 5.35 19.14 -1.29
N ILE A 436 6.27 18.94 -2.25
CA ILE A 436 6.01 17.98 -3.33
C ILE A 436 6.09 16.58 -2.72
N PHE A 437 5.03 15.81 -2.89
CA PHE A 437 4.87 14.52 -2.26
C PHE A 437 4.27 13.50 -3.24
N GLY A 438 3.97 12.32 -2.75
CA GLY A 438 3.23 11.29 -3.47
C GLY A 438 2.31 10.54 -2.51
N CYS A 439 1.50 9.63 -3.03
CA CYS A 439 0.76 8.69 -2.20
C CYS A 439 1.18 7.26 -2.52
N GLY A 440 1.36 6.44 -1.47
CA GLY A 440 1.70 5.02 -1.59
C GLY A 440 0.52 4.16 -2.04
N GLY A 441 -0.70 4.71 -1.98
CA GLY A 441 -1.93 4.10 -2.46
C GLY A 441 -2.15 4.31 -3.96
N SER A 442 -3.22 3.70 -4.46
CA SER A 442 -3.67 3.82 -5.85
C SER A 442 -5.01 4.55 -5.86
N ILE A 443 -5.12 5.57 -6.70
CA ILE A 443 -6.36 6.31 -6.93
C ILE A 443 -6.62 6.23 -8.45
N PRO A 444 -7.30 5.17 -8.93
CA PRO A 444 -7.46 4.91 -10.36
C PRO A 444 -8.11 6.08 -11.10
N PHE A 445 -8.96 6.85 -10.42
CA PHE A 445 -9.61 8.06 -10.93
C PHE A 445 -8.60 9.05 -11.52
N VAL A 446 -7.49 9.33 -10.82
CA VAL A 446 -6.50 10.35 -11.25
C VAL A 446 -5.87 9.98 -12.59
N ALA A 447 -5.45 8.73 -12.74
CA ALA A 447 -4.88 8.23 -13.99
C ALA A 447 -5.91 8.29 -15.12
N LYS A 448 -7.12 7.78 -14.88
CA LYS A 448 -8.20 7.76 -15.88
C LYS A 448 -8.62 9.15 -16.34
N LEU A 449 -8.72 10.10 -15.42
CA LEU A 449 -9.10 11.48 -15.72
C LEU A 449 -8.04 12.17 -16.59
N THR A 450 -6.76 12.00 -16.22
CA THR A 450 -5.65 12.63 -16.96
C THR A 450 -5.44 12.02 -18.35
N ASP A 451 -5.69 10.71 -18.51
CA ASP A 451 -5.70 10.05 -19.81
C ASP A 451 -6.89 10.52 -20.68
N ALA A 452 -8.06 10.74 -20.07
CA ALA A 452 -9.27 11.14 -20.78
C ALA A 452 -9.30 12.62 -21.19
N ILE A 453 -8.57 13.50 -20.48
CA ILE A 453 -8.43 14.93 -20.78
C ILE A 453 -6.95 15.28 -21.00
N PRO A 454 -6.35 14.83 -22.11
CA PRO A 454 -4.92 14.97 -22.34
C PRO A 454 -4.50 16.43 -22.46
N GLY A 455 -3.32 16.75 -21.91
CA GLY A 455 -2.73 18.11 -21.94
C GLY A 455 -3.09 18.99 -20.74
N THR A 456 -4.06 18.57 -19.92
CA THR A 456 -4.40 19.26 -18.68
C THR A 456 -3.29 19.12 -17.63
N GLN A 457 -3.17 20.12 -16.75
CA GLN A 457 -2.28 20.07 -15.61
C GLN A 457 -3.02 19.58 -14.35
N PRO A 458 -2.81 18.32 -13.92
CA PRO A 458 -3.44 17.78 -12.72
C PRO A 458 -2.76 18.29 -11.44
N LEU A 459 -3.56 18.90 -10.57
CA LEU A 459 -3.17 19.47 -9.28
C LEU A 459 -3.88 18.69 -8.17
N CYS A 460 -3.23 17.63 -7.70
CA CYS A 460 -3.76 16.79 -6.64
C CYS A 460 -3.37 17.37 -5.27
N LEU A 461 -4.35 17.96 -4.57
CA LEU A 461 -4.21 18.55 -3.24
C LEU A 461 -5.49 18.28 -2.47
N GLY A 462 -5.44 17.90 -1.19
CA GLY A 462 -6.65 17.47 -0.50
C GLY A 462 -6.67 17.78 0.99
N PRO A 463 -7.85 17.65 1.62
CA PRO A 463 -8.06 17.93 3.03
C PRO A 463 -7.79 16.72 3.95
N TYR A 464 -7.28 15.60 3.43
CA TYR A 464 -7.09 14.40 4.27
C TYR A 464 -5.77 14.48 5.03
N ASP A 465 -5.73 13.84 6.18
CA ASP A 465 -4.53 13.73 6.98
C ASP A 465 -4.23 12.26 7.36
N PRO A 466 -3.02 11.92 7.83
CA PRO A 466 -2.69 10.53 8.16
C PRO A 466 -3.60 9.87 9.21
N ASP A 467 -4.26 10.67 10.04
CA ASP A 467 -5.19 10.19 11.06
C ASP A 467 -6.62 10.01 10.53
N SER A 468 -6.88 10.28 9.24
CA SER A 468 -8.22 10.20 8.64
C SER A 468 -8.81 8.79 8.60
N ARG A 469 -7.99 7.71 8.63
CA ARG A 469 -8.46 6.31 8.64
C ARG A 469 -9.50 5.98 7.56
N MET A 470 -9.26 6.47 6.35
CA MET A 470 -10.10 6.16 5.18
C MET A 470 -10.26 4.65 5.03
N HIS A 471 -11.48 4.21 4.68
CA HIS A 471 -11.88 2.81 4.51
C HIS A 471 -11.87 1.95 5.80
N GLU A 472 -11.51 2.52 6.94
CA GLU A 472 -11.49 1.86 8.24
C GLU A 472 -12.61 2.39 9.18
N PRO A 473 -12.95 1.66 10.25
CA PRO A 473 -13.77 2.21 11.33
C PRO A 473 -13.10 3.40 12.04
N GLY A 474 -13.91 4.42 12.35
CA GLY A 474 -13.41 5.66 12.94
C GLY A 474 -12.77 6.61 11.93
N GLU A 475 -13.20 6.53 10.67
CA GLU A 475 -12.86 7.54 9.66
C GLU A 475 -13.16 8.95 10.19
N SER A 476 -12.25 9.89 9.91
CA SER A 476 -12.30 11.23 10.46
C SER A 476 -11.67 12.30 9.58
N LEU A 477 -12.05 13.55 9.81
CA LEU A 477 -11.58 14.72 9.09
C LEU A 477 -11.08 15.80 10.05
N SER A 478 -9.85 16.26 9.82
CA SER A 478 -9.26 17.42 10.49
C SER A 478 -9.85 18.73 9.96
N MET A 479 -10.31 19.61 10.86
CA MET A 479 -10.78 20.95 10.47
C MET A 479 -9.65 21.86 10.00
N ALA A 480 -8.42 21.64 10.49
CA ALA A 480 -7.27 22.39 10.01
C ALA A 480 -7.00 22.09 8.52
N ASP A 481 -7.10 20.81 8.14
CA ASP A 481 -6.86 20.37 6.76
C ASP A 481 -8.02 20.72 5.83
N LEU A 482 -9.28 20.58 6.27
CA LEU A 482 -10.45 21.05 5.52
C LEU A 482 -10.35 22.54 5.18
N LEU A 483 -10.15 23.38 6.20
CA LEU A 483 -10.08 24.83 6.01
C LEU A 483 -8.81 25.26 5.27
N GLY A 484 -7.69 24.57 5.50
CA GLY A 484 -6.45 24.79 4.77
C GLY A 484 -6.61 24.51 3.28
N CYS A 485 -7.21 23.37 2.93
CA CYS A 485 -7.51 22.98 1.55
C CYS A 485 -8.43 24.00 0.88
N THR A 486 -9.55 24.35 1.51
CA THR A 486 -10.50 25.35 1.00
C THR A 486 -9.81 26.69 0.68
N LYS A 487 -9.02 27.22 1.61
CA LYS A 487 -8.28 28.48 1.39
C LYS A 487 -7.25 28.35 0.29
N SER A 488 -6.62 27.18 0.16
CA SER A 488 -5.64 26.92 -0.89
C SER A 488 -6.29 26.93 -2.26
N ILE A 489 -7.46 26.29 -2.43
CA ILE A 489 -8.25 26.33 -3.67
C ILE A 489 -8.63 27.78 -4.01
N LEU A 490 -9.10 28.55 -3.02
CA LEU A 490 -9.43 29.96 -3.21
C LEU A 490 -8.22 30.78 -3.69
N HIS A 491 -7.06 30.61 -3.04
CA HIS A 491 -5.82 31.31 -3.44
C HIS A 491 -5.30 30.87 -4.81
N LEU A 492 -5.48 29.59 -5.17
CA LEU A 492 -5.11 29.07 -6.48
C LEU A 492 -5.96 29.72 -7.56
N ILE A 493 -7.29 29.69 -7.42
CA ILE A 493 -8.23 30.30 -8.37
C ILE A 493 -7.90 31.78 -8.55
N ALA A 494 -7.73 32.52 -7.46
CA ALA A 494 -7.44 33.96 -7.47
C ALA A 494 -6.12 34.36 -8.16
N ARG A 495 -5.25 33.40 -8.49
CA ARG A 495 -3.89 33.63 -9.00
C ARG A 495 -3.58 32.80 -10.25
N ILE A 496 -4.57 32.10 -10.79
CA ILE A 496 -4.39 31.15 -11.88
C ILE A 496 -3.96 31.83 -13.18
N ASP A 497 -4.33 33.11 -13.35
CA ASP A 497 -3.95 34.03 -14.43
C ASP A 497 -2.43 34.27 -14.52
N LYS A 498 -1.67 33.98 -13.47
CA LYS A 498 -0.19 34.06 -13.50
C LYS A 498 0.44 32.89 -14.23
N ALA A 499 -0.30 31.82 -14.48
CA ALA A 499 0.20 30.60 -15.08
C ALA A 499 -0.28 30.36 -16.52
N PHE A 500 -1.35 31.01 -16.96
CA PHE A 500 -2.00 30.79 -18.26
C PHE A 500 -2.22 32.10 -19.04
#